data_AF-A0A7V5SU04-F1
#
_entry.id   AF-A0A7V5SU04-F1
#
_cell.length_a   1.000
_cell.length_b   1.000
_cell.length_c   1.000
_cell.angle_alpha   90.00
_cell.angle_beta   90.00
_cell.angle_gamma   90.00
#
_symmetry.space_group_name_H-M   'P 1'
#
loop_
_entity.id
_entity.type
_entity.pdbx_description
1 polymer ?
#
loop_
_entity_poly.entity_id
_entity_poly.type
_entity_poly.pdbx_seq_one_letter_code
_entity_poly.pdbx_strand_id
1 'polypeptide(L)'
;MDLESCPQKKYGPIEKVFDLVTTDPPAMYEKGGGYSNTGYSVIITDNYGDRKTAEEVYTKGPLACREHALIPVEVNDYIIETNYIHGLFTQNIYRIKEINKEKGELIAIKIPIPSSYLKKALEVGREKAVCYHCKEPHYISK
;
A
#
# COMPACT_ATOMS: atom_id res chain seq x y z
N MET A 1 13.62 25.52 38.39
CA MET A 1 13.04 25.67 37.03
C MET A 1 12.92 24.28 36.49
N ASP A 2 11.89 23.61 36.97
CA ASP A 2 11.64 22.20 36.75
C ASP A 2 11.16 22.02 35.32
N LEU A 3 12.02 21.42 34.49
CA LEU A 3 11.68 20.89 33.18
C LEU A 3 10.84 19.61 33.39
N GLU A 4 9.66 19.76 33.99
CA GLU A 4 8.72 18.67 34.13
C GLU A 4 8.10 18.33 32.78
N SER A 5 8.69 17.30 32.19
CA SER A 5 8.06 16.27 31.35
C SER A 5 6.94 16.75 30.42
N CYS A 6 7.31 17.08 29.19
CA CYS A 6 6.36 17.01 28.09
C CYS A 6 5.80 15.57 28.06
N PRO A 7 4.48 15.35 28.19
CA PRO A 7 3.93 14.01 28.13
C PRO A 7 4.19 13.48 26.72
N GLN A 8 5.13 12.54 26.61
CA GLN A 8 5.26 11.73 25.42
C GLN A 8 3.92 11.03 25.24
N LYS A 9 3.06 11.57 24.38
CA LYS A 9 1.83 10.90 23.96
C LYS A 9 2.25 9.51 23.49
N LYS A 10 1.93 8.49 24.27
CA LYS A 10 2.11 7.09 23.91
C LYS A 10 1.13 6.79 22.77
N TYR A 11 1.46 7.21 21.56
CA TYR A 11 0.78 6.76 20.37
C TYR A 11 1.10 5.27 20.26
N GLY A 12 0.11 4.42 20.55
CA GLY A 12 0.20 3.00 20.26
C GLY A 12 0.46 2.76 18.77
N PRO A 13 0.79 1.53 18.36
CA PRO A 13 0.91 1.19 16.95
C PRO A 13 -0.36 1.61 16.21
N ILE A 14 -0.22 2.41 15.16
CA ILE A 14 -1.36 2.88 14.36
C ILE A 14 -1.79 1.69 13.49
N GLU A 15 -2.81 0.97 13.94
CA GLU A 15 -3.47 -0.07 13.15
C GLU A 15 -4.41 0.58 12.13
N LYS A 16 -4.47 0.01 10.93
CA LYS A 16 -5.35 0.42 9.84
C LYS A 16 -6.01 -0.81 9.24
N VAL A 17 -7.32 -0.70 9.01
CA VAL A 17 -8.11 -1.72 8.32
C VAL A 17 -8.08 -1.43 6.82
N PHE A 18 -7.92 -2.48 6.03
CA PHE A 18 -7.95 -2.43 4.56
C PHE A 18 -8.98 -3.42 4.04
N ASP A 19 -9.59 -3.06 2.91
CA ASP A 19 -10.52 -3.93 2.20
C ASP A 19 -9.78 -5.13 1.61
N LEU A 20 -10.33 -6.32 1.83
CA LEU A 20 -9.83 -7.58 1.33
C LEU A 20 -10.85 -8.19 0.36
N VAL A 21 -10.36 -8.72 -0.75
CA VAL A 21 -11.14 -9.57 -1.64
C VAL A 21 -11.13 -10.98 -1.09
N THR A 22 -12.31 -11.54 -0.85
CA THR A 22 -12.54 -12.86 -0.24
C THR A 22 -12.31 -14.03 -1.21
N THR A 23 -11.33 -13.91 -2.10
CA THR A 23 -10.84 -14.99 -2.95
C THR A 23 -10.04 -16.01 -2.14
N ASP A 24 -9.77 -17.16 -2.75
CA ASP A 24 -8.85 -18.15 -2.20
C ASP A 24 -7.68 -18.36 -3.17
N PRO A 25 -6.47 -17.86 -2.84
CA PRO A 25 -6.04 -17.15 -1.62
C PRO A 25 -6.61 -15.72 -1.47
N PRO A 26 -6.62 -15.16 -0.24
CA PRO A 26 -7.14 -13.82 0.02
C PRO A 26 -6.26 -12.80 -0.72
N ALA A 27 -6.88 -11.80 -1.33
CA ALA A 27 -6.18 -10.86 -2.20
C ALA A 27 -6.60 -9.41 -1.98
N MET A 28 -5.75 -8.49 -2.42
CA MET A 28 -5.97 -7.05 -2.35
C MET A 28 -5.55 -6.40 -3.67
N TYR A 29 -6.23 -5.30 -4.03
CA TYR A 29 -5.92 -4.60 -5.26
C TYR A 29 -4.72 -3.66 -5.13
N GLU A 30 -3.78 -3.79 -6.07
CA GLU A 30 -2.91 -2.67 -6.45
C GLU A 30 -3.77 -1.62 -7.14
N LYS A 31 -3.78 -0.39 -6.62
CA LYS A 31 -4.67 0.66 -7.13
C LYS A 31 -4.06 2.05 -7.08
N GLY A 32 -4.70 2.96 -7.79
CA GLY A 32 -4.39 4.38 -7.78
C GLY A 32 -3.63 4.87 -9.01
N GLY A 33 -3.27 6.14 -9.00
CA GLY A 33 -2.68 6.88 -10.10
C GLY A 33 -2.60 8.36 -9.76
N GLY A 34 -2.08 9.14 -10.70
CA GLY A 34 -1.96 10.59 -10.60
C GLY A 34 -3.03 11.34 -11.39
N TYR A 35 -3.28 12.57 -10.94
CA TYR A 35 -3.92 13.65 -11.66
C TYR A 35 -3.03 14.90 -11.60
N SER A 36 -3.44 16.01 -12.22
CA SER A 36 -2.60 17.19 -12.50
C SER A 36 -1.65 17.61 -11.38
N ASN A 37 -2.08 17.61 -10.12
CA ASN A 37 -1.26 17.98 -8.97
C ASN A 37 -1.47 17.08 -7.73
N THR A 38 -2.16 15.96 -7.90
CA THR A 38 -2.54 15.06 -6.82
C THR A 38 -2.36 13.63 -7.28
N GLY A 39 -2.14 12.72 -6.33
CA GLY A 39 -1.92 11.33 -6.66
C GLY A 39 -2.05 10.44 -5.46
N TYR A 40 -2.46 9.20 -5.70
CA TYR A 40 -2.55 8.18 -4.68
C TYR A 40 -2.16 6.84 -5.28
N SER A 41 -1.48 6.00 -4.51
CA SER A 41 -1.21 4.62 -4.91
C SER A 41 -1.16 3.70 -3.71
N VAL A 42 -1.60 2.46 -3.93
CA VAL A 42 -1.39 1.33 -3.02
C VAL A 42 -0.56 0.29 -3.74
N ILE A 43 0.60 -0.04 -3.17
CA ILE A 43 1.49 -1.10 -3.63
C ILE A 43 1.53 -2.19 -2.57
N ILE A 44 1.50 -3.45 -2.99
CA ILE A 44 1.57 -4.63 -2.14
C ILE A 44 2.88 -5.36 -2.44
N THR A 45 3.58 -5.79 -1.41
CA THR A 45 4.83 -6.55 -1.52
C THR A 45 4.78 -7.78 -0.64
N ASP A 46 5.67 -8.73 -0.88
CA ASP A 46 5.89 -9.81 0.07
C ASP A 46 6.58 -9.30 1.36
N ASN A 47 6.84 -10.22 2.28
CA ASN A 47 7.56 -9.99 3.53
C ASN A 47 9.05 -9.61 3.36
N TYR A 48 9.62 -9.71 2.16
CA TYR A 48 10.99 -9.30 1.83
C TYR A 48 11.05 -7.97 1.07
N GLY A 49 9.90 -7.45 0.62
CA GLY A 49 9.80 -6.23 -0.18
C GLY A 49 9.78 -6.47 -1.68
N ASP A 50 9.79 -7.72 -2.12
CA ASP A 50 9.73 -8.10 -3.52
C ASP A 50 8.28 -8.07 -4.05
N ARG A 51 8.20 -7.98 -5.38
CA ARG A 51 6.93 -7.98 -6.12
C ARG A 51 6.30 -9.37 -6.08
N LYS A 52 4.98 -9.43 -5.91
CA LYS A 52 4.22 -10.69 -5.97
C LYS A 52 3.64 -10.91 -7.37
N THR A 53 3.33 -12.16 -7.69
CA THR A 53 2.56 -12.50 -8.90
C THR A 53 1.10 -12.12 -8.68
N ALA A 54 0.52 -11.38 -9.60
CA ALA A 54 -0.90 -11.05 -9.57
C ALA A 54 -1.75 -12.22 -10.08
N GLU A 55 -2.90 -12.45 -9.45
CA GLU A 55 -3.88 -13.43 -9.93
C GLU A 55 -4.63 -12.90 -11.15
N GLU A 56 -5.04 -11.64 -11.07
CA GLU A 56 -5.74 -10.96 -12.14
C GLU A 56 -5.08 -9.62 -12.43
N VAL A 57 -4.94 -9.29 -13.72
CA VAL A 57 -4.47 -7.99 -14.19
C VAL A 57 -5.52 -7.37 -15.09
N TYR A 58 -6.05 -6.23 -14.67
CA TYR A 58 -7.11 -5.56 -15.39
C TYR A 58 -6.50 -4.58 -16.39
N THR A 59 -6.62 -4.91 -17.67
CA THR A 59 -6.06 -4.11 -18.79
C THR A 59 -7.13 -3.42 -19.62
N LYS A 60 -8.42 -3.66 -19.35
CA LYS A 60 -9.55 -3.20 -20.16
C LYS A 60 -10.54 -2.39 -19.32
N GLY A 61 -11.15 -1.38 -19.93
CA GLY A 61 -12.21 -0.57 -19.30
C GLY A 61 -11.72 0.79 -18.77
N PRO A 62 -12.59 1.55 -18.10
CA PRO A 62 -12.31 2.91 -17.61
C PRO A 62 -11.47 2.92 -16.32
N LEU A 63 -10.47 2.03 -16.23
CA LEU A 63 -9.72 1.74 -15.01
C LEU A 63 -8.73 2.82 -14.58
N ALA A 64 -8.83 4.04 -15.12
CA ALA A 64 -7.93 5.13 -14.79
C ALA A 64 -7.95 5.40 -13.28
N CYS A 65 -6.78 5.24 -12.64
CA CYS A 65 -6.54 5.39 -11.21
C CYS A 65 -7.37 4.44 -10.31
N ARG A 66 -7.85 3.32 -10.85
CA ARG A 66 -8.67 2.32 -10.13
C ARG A 66 -7.82 1.09 -9.75
N GLU A 67 -8.49 -0.04 -9.59
CA GLU A 67 -7.95 -1.37 -9.32
C GLU A 67 -7.29 -1.90 -10.59
N HIS A 68 -5.99 -2.20 -10.52
CA HIS A 68 -5.17 -2.55 -11.67
C HIS A 68 -4.71 -4.01 -11.64
N ALA A 69 -4.41 -4.54 -10.46
CA ALA A 69 -4.05 -5.94 -10.30
C ALA A 69 -4.57 -6.47 -8.97
N LEU A 70 -5.09 -7.68 -8.98
CA LEU A 70 -5.45 -8.43 -7.77
C LEU A 70 -4.24 -9.23 -7.32
N ILE A 71 -3.71 -8.89 -6.15
CA ILE A 71 -2.47 -9.47 -5.62
C ILE A 71 -2.81 -10.30 -4.37
N PRO A 72 -2.41 -11.58 -4.31
CA PRO A 72 -2.64 -12.40 -3.13
C PRO A 72 -1.82 -11.88 -1.96
N VAL A 73 -2.43 -11.82 -0.78
CA VAL A 73 -1.83 -11.27 0.44
C VAL A 73 -1.70 -12.33 1.53
N GLU A 74 -0.60 -12.29 2.25
CA GLU A 74 -0.32 -13.17 3.38
C GLU A 74 0.00 -12.35 4.64
N VAL A 75 -0.08 -13.01 5.80
CA VAL A 75 0.32 -12.38 7.05
C VAL A 75 1.82 -12.05 6.98
N ASN A 76 2.19 -10.84 7.38
CA ASN A 76 3.53 -10.23 7.30
C ASN A 76 3.91 -9.57 5.96
N ASP A 77 3.06 -9.62 4.94
CA ASP A 77 3.27 -8.81 3.74
C ASP A 77 3.23 -7.31 4.07
N TYR A 78 3.83 -6.51 3.19
CA TYR A 78 3.83 -5.06 3.34
C TYR A 78 2.89 -4.37 2.35
N ILE A 79 2.20 -3.36 2.85
CA ILE A 79 1.35 -2.46 2.07
C ILE A 79 1.96 -1.08 2.14
N ILE A 80 2.20 -0.48 0.98
CA ILE A 80 2.76 0.86 0.84
C ILE A 80 1.69 1.77 0.24
N GLU A 81 1.26 2.74 1.04
CA GLU A 81 0.41 3.81 0.57
C GLU A 81 1.26 5.04 0.28
N THR A 82 1.16 5.55 -0.94
CA THR A 82 1.82 6.81 -1.33
C THR A 82 0.76 7.82 -1.72
N ASN A 83 0.83 9.00 -1.11
CA ASN A 83 0.06 10.18 -1.49
C ASN A 83 1.02 11.20 -2.09
N TYR A 84 0.57 11.86 -3.15
CA TYR A 84 1.27 12.95 -3.81
C TYR A 84 0.36 14.17 -3.85
N ILE A 85 0.83 15.30 -3.34
CA ILE A 85 0.10 16.57 -3.37
C ILE A 85 1.11 17.69 -3.61
N HIS A 86 0.93 18.46 -4.69
CA HIS A 86 1.73 19.66 -5.00
C HIS A 86 3.26 19.49 -4.87
N GLY A 87 3.82 18.40 -5.40
CA GLY A 87 5.27 18.16 -5.36
C GLY A 87 5.77 17.44 -4.11
N LEU A 88 4.90 17.17 -3.13
CA LEU A 88 5.25 16.50 -1.87
C LEU A 88 4.68 15.08 -1.82
N PHE A 89 5.53 14.13 -1.46
CA PHE A 89 5.15 12.74 -1.24
C PHE A 89 5.02 12.41 0.24
N THR A 90 3.92 11.77 0.60
CA THR A 90 3.70 11.17 1.92
C THR A 90 3.56 9.66 1.74
N GLN A 91 4.48 8.89 2.32
CA GLN A 91 4.47 7.43 2.24
C GLN A 91 4.23 6.82 3.62
N ASN A 92 3.28 5.90 3.67
CA ASN A 92 3.00 5.11 4.86
C ASN A 92 3.20 3.63 4.53
N ILE A 93 3.83 2.92 5.43
CA ILE A 93 4.13 1.50 5.27
C ILE A 93 3.40 0.77 6.37
N TYR A 94 2.68 -0.28 5.99
CA TYR A 94 1.90 -1.12 6.88
C TYR A 94 2.36 -2.56 6.71
N ARG A 95 2.44 -3.30 7.82
CA ARG A 95 2.67 -4.74 7.83
C ARG A 95 1.36 -5.43 8.17
N ILE A 96 0.94 -6.40 7.35
CA ILE A 96 -0.27 -7.17 7.61
C ILE A 96 -0.08 -8.01 8.87
N LYS A 97 -0.99 -7.85 9.83
CA LYS A 97 -0.99 -8.55 11.11
C LYS A 97 -1.98 -9.71 11.09
N GLU A 98 -3.17 -9.46 10.55
CA GLU A 98 -4.30 -10.38 10.58
C GLU A 98 -5.15 -10.21 9.34
N ILE A 99 -5.70 -11.32 8.84
CA ILE A 99 -6.56 -11.36 7.66
C ILE A 99 -7.87 -12.02 8.07
N ASN A 100 -8.98 -11.29 7.96
CA ASN A 100 -10.31 -11.79 8.27
C ASN A 100 -11.10 -12.02 6.97
N LYS A 101 -11.10 -13.27 6.51
CA LYS A 101 -11.82 -13.68 5.28
C LYS A 101 -13.34 -13.56 5.39
N GLU A 102 -13.91 -13.71 6.58
CA GLU A 102 -15.38 -13.66 6.76
C GLU A 102 -15.93 -12.24 6.61
N LYS A 103 -15.16 -11.24 7.06
CA LYS A 103 -15.55 -9.83 6.96
C LYS A 103 -15.05 -9.15 5.68
N GLY A 104 -14.12 -9.75 4.96
CA GLY A 104 -13.46 -9.09 3.82
C GLY A 104 -12.58 -7.94 4.27
N GLU A 105 -11.91 -8.08 5.43
CA GLU A 105 -11.07 -7.05 6.02
C GLU A 105 -9.70 -7.64 6.40
N LEU A 106 -8.65 -6.84 6.25
CA LEU A 106 -7.34 -7.15 6.82
C LEU A 106 -6.87 -6.02 7.72
N ILE A 107 -6.18 -6.38 8.81
CA ILE A 107 -5.66 -5.44 9.80
C ILE A 107 -4.15 -5.36 9.61
N ALA A 108 -3.66 -4.15 9.35
CA ALA A 108 -2.23 -3.91 9.19
C ALA A 108 -1.72 -2.84 10.15
N ILE A 109 -0.52 -3.04 10.67
CA ILE A 109 0.14 -2.13 11.62
C ILE A 109 1.06 -1.21 10.85
N LYS A 110 0.95 0.12 11.07
CA LYS A 110 1.90 1.09 10.53
C LYS A 110 3.27 0.85 11.14
N ILE A 111 4.26 0.64 10.28
CA ILE A 111 5.66 0.52 10.69
C ILE A 111 6.45 1.79 10.31
N PRO A 112 7.48 2.15 11.08
CA PRO A 112 8.43 3.15 10.63
C PRO A 112 9.10 2.68 9.33
N ILE A 113 9.50 3.62 8.47
CA ILE A 113 10.10 3.33 7.17
C ILE A 113 11.32 2.42 7.35
N PRO A 114 11.29 1.14 6.92
CA PRO A 114 12.35 0.19 7.21
C PRO A 114 13.53 0.33 6.25
N SER A 115 14.64 -0.30 6.66
CA SER A 115 15.97 -0.21 6.08
C SER A 115 16.08 -0.90 4.71
N SER A 116 16.30 -0.12 3.66
CA SER A 116 16.81 -0.53 2.32
C SER A 116 16.00 -1.50 1.45
N TYR A 117 15.41 -2.57 1.99
CA TYR A 117 14.77 -3.62 1.18
C TYR A 117 13.45 -3.16 0.54
N LEU A 118 12.68 -2.28 1.20
CA LEU A 118 11.47 -1.68 0.63
C LEU A 118 11.74 -0.52 -0.34
N LYS A 119 13.00 -0.14 -0.58
CA LYS A 119 13.33 1.05 -1.37
C LYS A 119 12.71 0.99 -2.77
N LYS A 120 12.77 -0.17 -3.41
CA LYS A 120 12.21 -0.39 -4.74
C LYS A 120 10.69 -0.23 -4.75
N ALA A 121 9.99 -0.84 -3.81
CA ALA A 121 8.55 -0.71 -3.69
C ALA A 121 8.11 0.72 -3.35
N LEU A 122 8.89 1.46 -2.56
CA LEU A 122 8.66 2.87 -2.28
C LEU A 122 8.84 3.76 -3.52
N GLU A 123 9.86 3.51 -4.33
CA GLU A 123 10.07 4.21 -5.60
C GLU A 123 8.91 3.95 -6.56
N VAL A 124 8.51 2.69 -6.70
CA VAL A 124 7.39 2.29 -7.57
C VAL A 124 6.07 2.89 -7.10
N GLY A 125 5.83 3.00 -5.79
CA GLY A 125 4.69 3.72 -5.25
C GLY A 125 4.66 5.19 -5.65
N ARG A 126 5.81 5.88 -5.64
CA ARG A 126 5.90 7.27 -6.11
C ARG A 126 5.61 7.39 -7.59
N GLU A 127 6.22 6.53 -8.40
CA GLU A 127 6.00 6.48 -9.85
C GLU A 127 4.52 6.25 -10.18
N LYS A 128 3.87 5.33 -9.47
CA LYS A 128 2.43 5.07 -9.64
C LYS A 128 1.59 6.27 -9.23
N ALA A 129 1.88 6.90 -8.10
CA ALA A 129 1.13 8.07 -7.63
C ALA A 129 1.20 9.26 -8.60
N VAL A 130 2.24 9.39 -9.42
CA VAL A 130 2.33 10.45 -10.45
C VAL A 130 1.97 9.97 -11.86
N CYS A 131 1.67 8.68 -12.04
CA CYS A 131 1.27 8.12 -13.32
C CYS A 131 -0.12 8.64 -13.70
N TYR A 132 -0.14 9.66 -14.57
CA TYR A 132 -1.35 10.36 -14.96
C TYR A 132 -2.34 9.42 -15.64
N HIS A 133 -3.58 9.35 -15.12
CA HIS A 133 -4.59 8.39 -15.59
C HIS A 133 -4.06 6.95 -15.69
N CYS A 134 -3.27 6.52 -14.69
CA CYS A 134 -2.70 5.17 -14.63
C CYS A 134 -3.78 4.11 -14.93
N LYS A 135 -3.49 3.15 -15.82
CA LYS A 135 -4.38 2.03 -16.18
C LYS A 135 -3.72 0.66 -16.01
N GLU A 136 -2.51 0.64 -15.46
CA GLU A 136 -1.66 -0.54 -15.43
C GLU A 136 -1.11 -0.75 -14.03
N PRO A 137 -0.84 -1.99 -13.63
CA PRO A 137 -0.11 -2.27 -12.41
C PRO A 137 1.38 -1.92 -12.57
N HIS A 138 2.01 -1.48 -11.49
CA HIS A 138 3.40 -1.04 -11.48
C HIS A 138 4.32 -2.00 -10.71
N TYR A 139 3.79 -2.80 -9.77
CA TYR A 139 4.61 -3.65 -8.90
C TYR A 139 4.15 -5.10 -8.83
N ILE A 140 4.07 -5.74 -9.99
CA ILE A 140 3.72 -7.16 -10.12
C ILE A 140 4.84 -7.94 -10.82
N SER A 141 5.03 -9.20 -10.44
CA SER A 141 5.78 -10.15 -11.27
C SER A 141 4.87 -10.69 -12.37
N LYS A 142 5.41 -10.79 -13.59
CA LYS A 142 4.78 -11.53 -14.69
C LYS A 142 4.95 -13.02 -14.49
#